data_AF-A0A2V9V464-F1
#
_entry.id   AF-A0A2V9V464-F1
#
_cell.length_a   1.000
_cell.length_b   1.000
_cell.length_c   1.000
_cell.angle_alpha   90.00
_cell.angle_beta   90.00
_cell.angle_gamma   90.00
#
_symmetry.space_group_name_H-M   'P 1'
#
loop_
_entity.id
_entity.type
_entity.pdbx_description
1 polymer ?
#
loop_
_entity_poly.entity_id
_entity_poly.type
_entity_poly.pdbx_seq_one_letter_code
_entity_poly.pdbx_strand_id
1 'polypeptide(L)'
;PSRVFKGMRMSGHMGNVRVTTRNLRVLGVDKDENLLVVEGSVPGPNGGYLVIMKAKKAPRERRGFAGSTTVDPLKAAKRAAKKA
;
A
#
# COMPACT_ATOMS: atom_id res chain seq x y z
N PRO A 1 -15.42 25.05 31.59
CA PRO A 1 -14.47 23.91 31.76
C PRO A 1 -15.06 22.62 32.37
N SER A 2 -16.24 22.64 32.99
CA SER A 2 -16.80 21.50 33.74
C SER A 2 -17.52 20.42 32.90
N ARG A 3 -17.00 20.06 31.72
CA ARG A 3 -17.51 18.89 30.97
C ARG A 3 -16.49 18.32 29.99
N VAL A 4 -16.61 17.03 29.72
CA VAL A 4 -15.88 16.38 28.63
C VAL A 4 -16.41 16.84 27.27
N PHE A 5 -15.49 17.05 26.32
CA PHE A 5 -15.83 17.38 24.93
C PHE A 5 -16.21 16.11 24.15
N LYS A 6 -17.18 16.22 23.24
CA LYS A 6 -17.54 15.11 22.35
C LYS A 6 -16.32 14.76 21.48
N GLY A 7 -16.01 13.47 21.37
CA GLY A 7 -14.81 12.99 20.66
C GLY A 7 -13.53 13.01 21.49
N MET A 8 -13.58 13.33 22.79
CA MET A 8 -12.44 13.13 23.69
C MET A 8 -12.04 11.65 23.68
N ARG A 9 -10.76 11.37 23.41
CA ARG A 9 -10.23 9.99 23.35
C ARG A 9 -10.19 9.41 24.77
N MET A 10 -10.95 8.34 25.00
CA MET A 10 -11.04 7.60 26.26
C MET A 10 -10.89 6.09 25.97
N SER A 11 -10.91 5.26 27.01
CA SER A 11 -10.94 3.79 26.85
C SER A 11 -12.16 3.33 26.04
N GLY A 12 -12.00 2.23 25.31
CA GLY A 12 -13.04 1.65 24.47
C GLY A 12 -12.53 0.46 23.66
N HIS A 13 -13.42 -0.11 22.85
CA HIS A 13 -13.10 -1.21 21.96
C HIS A 13 -12.10 -0.77 20.87
N MET A 14 -11.01 -1.52 20.71
CA MET A 14 -9.98 -1.29 19.69
C MET A 14 -9.94 -2.45 18.70
N GLY A 15 -9.73 -2.15 17.42
CA GLY A 15 -9.69 -3.17 16.37
C GLY A 15 -11.08 -3.61 15.89
N ASN A 16 -11.14 -4.76 15.21
CA ASN A 16 -12.32 -5.26 14.50
C ASN A 16 -12.98 -4.19 13.58
N VAL A 17 -12.15 -3.37 12.95
CA VAL A 17 -12.59 -2.33 12.02
C VAL A 17 -11.92 -2.55 10.68
N ARG A 18 -12.64 -2.29 9.59
CA ARG A 18 -12.10 -2.38 8.23
C ARG A 18 -11.10 -1.25 8.01
N VAL A 19 -9.83 -1.61 7.89
CA VAL A 19 -8.73 -0.68 7.57
C VAL A 19 -8.16 -0.99 6.19
N THR A 20 -7.54 0.00 5.56
CA THR A 20 -6.92 -0.17 4.23
C THR A 20 -5.50 0.36 4.25
N THR A 21 -4.54 -0.53 4.05
CA THR A 21 -3.16 -0.14 3.75
C THR A 21 -3.07 0.26 2.29
N ARG A 22 -2.58 1.47 2.02
CA ARG A 22 -2.53 2.04 0.67
C ARG A 22 -1.12 2.01 0.12
N ASN A 23 -1.01 1.92 -1.20
CA ASN A 23 0.25 2.00 -1.95
C ASN A 23 1.27 0.90 -1.60
N LEU A 24 0.78 -0.32 -1.34
CA LEU A 24 1.64 -1.50 -1.26
C LEU A 24 2.09 -1.90 -2.67
N ARG A 25 3.34 -2.33 -2.79
CA ARG A 25 3.93 -2.72 -4.08
C ARG A 25 3.79 -4.23 -4.26
N VAL A 26 3.44 -4.65 -5.47
CA VAL A 26 3.45 -6.07 -5.84
C VAL A 26 4.86 -6.41 -6.33
N LEU A 27 5.51 -7.36 -5.67
CA LEU A 27 6.85 -7.83 -6.06
C LEU A 27 6.78 -8.87 -7.17
N GLY A 28 5.79 -9.76 -7.11
CA GLY A 28 5.61 -10.83 -8.08
C GLY A 28 4.22 -11.44 -7.99
N VAL A 29 3.83 -12.11 -9.06
CA VAL A 29 2.62 -12.91 -9.16
C VAL A 29 3.04 -14.30 -9.60
N ASP A 30 2.81 -15.28 -8.76
CA ASP A 30 2.93 -16.69 -9.14
C ASP A 30 1.54 -17.17 -9.57
N LYS A 31 1.42 -17.56 -10.84
CA LYS A 31 0.14 -18.01 -11.41
C LYS A 31 -0.11 -19.49 -11.16
N ASP A 32 0.94 -20.27 -10.94
CA ASP A 32 0.83 -21.72 -10.77
C ASP A 32 0.30 -22.02 -9.36
N GLU A 33 0.84 -21.31 -8.36
CA GLU A 33 0.41 -21.42 -6.96
C GLU A 33 -0.68 -20.40 -6.57
N ASN A 34 -1.08 -19.51 -7.50
CA ASN A 34 -2.01 -18.40 -7.26
C ASN A 34 -1.59 -17.47 -6.10
N LEU A 35 -0.29 -17.22 -5.97
CA LEU A 35 0.29 -16.39 -4.92
C LEU A 35 0.57 -14.98 -5.40
N LEU A 36 0.25 -14.00 -4.57
CA LEU A 36 0.56 -12.59 -4.79
C LEU A 36 1.53 -12.12 -3.71
N VAL A 37 2.77 -11.83 -4.11
CA VAL A 37 3.80 -11.35 -3.18
C VAL A 37 3.73 -9.83 -3.10
N VAL A 38 3.46 -9.33 -1.89
CA VAL A 38 3.30 -7.90 -1.61
C VAL A 38 4.41 -7.42 -0.67
N GLU A 39 4.98 -6.26 -0.98
CA GLU A 39 5.95 -5.58 -0.13
C GLU A 39 5.23 -4.88 1.03
N GLY A 40 5.51 -5.31 2.27
CA GLY A 40 5.01 -4.70 3.49
C GLY A 40 4.00 -5.56 4.24
N SER A 41 3.18 -4.92 5.08
CA SER A 41 2.22 -5.59 5.96
C SER A 41 0.77 -5.37 5.52
N VAL A 42 -0.05 -6.38 5.82
CA VAL A 42 -1.46 -6.45 5.49
C VAL A 42 -2.26 -6.46 6.80
N PRO A 43 -3.43 -5.81 6.86
CA PRO A 43 -4.21 -5.76 8.09
C PRO A 43 -4.88 -7.10 8.39
N GLY A 44 -4.84 -7.48 9.67
CA GLY A 44 -5.48 -8.70 10.17
C GLY A 44 -4.50 -9.87 10.34
N PRO A 45 -4.98 -10.98 10.92
CA PRO A 45 -4.20 -12.20 11.09
C PRO A 45 -4.07 -12.98 9.78
N ASN A 46 -3.14 -13.94 9.76
CA ASN A 46 -2.98 -14.89 8.66
C ASN A 46 -4.28 -15.69 8.43
N GLY A 47 -4.65 -15.92 7.17
CA GLY A 47 -5.90 -16.60 6.79
C GLY A 47 -7.14 -15.71 6.81
N GLY A 48 -7.01 -14.42 7.15
CA GLY A 48 -8.10 -13.45 7.03
C GLY A 48 -8.47 -13.14 5.57
N TYR A 49 -9.73 -12.80 5.34
CA TYR A 49 -10.19 -12.37 4.02
C TYR A 49 -9.75 -10.93 3.73
N LEU A 50 -9.24 -10.70 2.52
CA LEU A 50 -8.72 -9.41 2.08
C LEU A 50 -9.36 -9.00 0.76
N VAL A 51 -9.53 -7.68 0.60
CA VAL A 51 -10.00 -7.09 -0.66
C VAL A 51 -8.87 -6.27 -1.25
N ILE A 52 -8.37 -6.71 -2.40
CA ILE A 52 -7.29 -6.05 -3.12
C ILE A 52 -7.90 -5.18 -4.21
N MET A 53 -7.53 -3.89 -4.21
CA MET A 53 -8.01 -2.91 -5.20
C MET A 53 -6.84 -2.15 -5.79
N LYS A 54 -7.00 -1.67 -7.03
CA LYS A 54 -6.04 -0.76 -7.65
C LYS A 54 -5.92 0.54 -6.83
N ALA A 55 -4.69 0.95 -6.55
CA ALA A 55 -4.43 2.18 -5.81
C ALA A 55 -4.93 3.42 -6.57
N LYS A 56 -5.66 4.31 -5.89
CA LYS A 56 -6.13 5.57 -6.47
C LYS A 56 -5.01 6.59 -6.71
N LYS A 57 -3.95 6.54 -5.92
CA LYS A 57 -2.79 7.42 -6.03
C LYS A 57 -1.59 6.61 -6.48
N ALA A 58 -0.77 7.18 -7.36
CA ALA A 58 0.50 6.56 -7.70
C ALA A 58 1.37 6.44 -6.43
N PRO A 59 2.08 5.32 -6.24
CA PRO A 59 3.04 5.21 -5.16
C PRO A 59 4.10 6.31 -5.30
N ARG A 60 4.52 6.89 -4.18
CA ARG A 60 5.65 7.82 -4.16
C ARG A 60 6.91 6.99 -4.44
N GLU A 61 7.62 7.30 -5.52
CA GLU A 61 8.92 6.69 -5.86
C GLU A 61 9.85 6.90 -4.66
N ARG A 62 10.12 5.84 -3.88
CA ARG A 62 11.07 5.91 -2.77
C ARG A 62 12.47 5.67 -3.30
N ARG A 63 13.36 6.62 -3.06
CA ARG A 63 14.80 6.36 -3.08
C ARG A 63 15.11 5.41 -1.92
N GLY A 64 15.55 4.20 -2.23
CA GLY A 64 16.25 3.34 -1.28
C GLY A 64 15.62 1.97 -1.02
N PHE A 65 16.46 0.94 -1.23
CA PHE A 65 16.40 -0.42 -0.71
C PHE A 65 15.70 -1.52 -1.55
N ALA A 66 16.13 -1.68 -2.80
CA ALA A 66 16.53 -2.97 -3.40
C ALA A 66 17.06 -2.70 -4.84
N GLY A 67 18.37 -2.88 -5.06
CA GLY A 67 18.97 -2.98 -6.40
C GLY A 67 18.85 -1.77 -7.35
N SER A 68 19.89 -0.94 -7.39
CA SER A 68 20.50 -0.22 -8.55
C SER A 68 19.78 0.13 -9.87
N THR A 69 18.46 0.02 -10.09
CA THR A 69 17.84 0.42 -11.40
C THR A 69 16.39 0.92 -11.37
N THR A 70 15.82 1.41 -10.25
CA THR A 70 14.49 2.05 -10.32
C THR A 70 14.56 3.52 -10.68
N VAL A 71 14.84 3.80 -11.94
CA VAL A 71 14.12 4.84 -12.68
C VAL A 71 12.96 4.10 -13.32
N ASP A 72 11.72 4.44 -12.97
CA ASP A 72 10.51 3.94 -13.65
C ASP A 72 10.77 3.69 -15.17
N PRO A 73 10.83 2.44 -15.67
CA PRO A 73 11.08 2.20 -17.10
C PRO A 73 10.00 2.86 -17.97
N LEU A 74 8.78 3.01 -17.43
CA LEU A 74 7.67 3.71 -18.07
C LEU A 74 7.80 5.25 -18.06
N LYS A 75 8.51 5.84 -17.10
CA LYS A 75 8.74 7.29 -16.99
C LYS A 75 9.96 7.73 -17.81
N ALA A 76 10.98 6.88 -17.89
CA ALA A 76 12.09 7.04 -18.83
C ALA A 76 11.59 6.96 -20.28
N ALA A 77 10.76 5.95 -20.62
CA ALA A 77 10.17 5.81 -21.96
C ALA A 77 9.28 7.00 -22.36
N LYS A 78 8.42 7.50 -21.45
CA LYS A 78 7.57 8.67 -21.73
C LYS A 78 8.35 9.98 -21.92
N ARG A 79 9.51 10.15 -21.28
CA ARG A 79 10.36 11.33 -21.50
C ARG A 79 11.13 11.27 -22.80
N ALA A 80 11.56 10.07 -23.24
CA ALA A 80 12.20 9.87 -24.54
C ALA A 80 11.23 10.13 -25.70
N ALA A 81 9.99 9.63 -25.63
CA ALA A 81 8.98 9.82 -26.67
C ALA A 81 8.46 11.28 -26.80
N LYS A 82 8.66 12.12 -25.79
CA LYS A 82 8.25 13.55 -25.81
C LYS A 82 9.35 14.49 -26.35
N LYS A 83 10.56 13.96 -26.60
CA LYS A 83 11.73 14.73 -27.06
C LYS A 83 12.13 14.37 -28.51
N ALA A 84 11.29 13.60 -29.21
CA ALA A 84 11.34 13.37 -30.64
C ALA A 84 10.20 14.13 -31.31
#